data_AF-A0A167AUI2-F1
#
_entry.id   AF-A0A167AUI2-F1
#
_cell.length_a   1.000
_cell.length_b   1.000
_cell.length_c   1.000
_cell.angle_alpha   90.00
_cell.angle_beta   90.00
_cell.angle_gamma   90.00
#
_symmetry.space_group_name_H-M   'P 1'
#
loop_
_entity.id
_entity.type
_entity.pdbx_description
1 polymer ?
#
loop_
_entity_poly.entity_id
_entity_poly.type
_entity_poly.pdbx_seq_one_letter_code
_entity_poly.pdbx_strand_id
1 'polypeptide(L)' 'MKKTVLSKVTLTSLAVLFSANVFAGTSTWIGYARGVDDAADRARAAHPNSWVHSCKNVSVSAPWLYTCTVVSRNYN' A
#
# COMPACT_ATOMS: atom_id res chain seq x y z
N MET A 1 -12.15 -30.95 11.31
CA MET A 1 -11.13 -29.93 11.63
C MET A 1 -10.61 -29.32 10.31
N LYS A 2 -11.15 -28.19 9.86
CA LYS A 2 -10.92 -27.63 8.51
C LYS A 2 -10.69 -26.10 8.57
N LYS A 3 -9.84 -25.64 9.51
CA LYS A 3 -9.63 -24.19 9.77
C LYS A 3 -8.20 -23.68 9.56
N THR A 4 -7.23 -24.54 9.23
CA THR A 4 -5.81 -24.14 9.31
C THR A 4 -5.16 -23.81 7.97
N VAL A 5 -5.75 -24.20 6.83
CA VAL A 5 -5.14 -23.98 5.50
C VAL A 5 -5.48 -22.61 4.91
N LEU A 6 -6.59 -22.00 5.33
CA LEU A 6 -7.05 -20.71 4.81
C LEU A 6 -6.24 -19.51 5.33
N SER A 7 -5.39 -19.68 6.36
CA SER A 7 -4.59 -18.59 6.93
C SER A 7 -3.26 -18.38 6.19
N LYS A 8 -2.68 -19.45 5.63
CA LYS A 8 -1.36 -19.41 4.99
C LYS A 8 -1.40 -18.76 3.60
N VAL A 9 -2.45 -19.03 2.83
CA VAL A 9 -2.60 -18.55 1.44
C VAL A 9 -2.87 -17.04 1.39
N THR A 10 -3.58 -16.50 2.38
CA THR A 10 -3.85 -15.06 2.49
C THR A 10 -2.58 -14.30 2.89
N LEU A 11 -1.77 -14.86 3.79
CA LEU A 11 -0.48 -14.25 4.16
C LEU A 11 0.53 -14.27 3.00
N THR A 12 0.61 -15.36 2.23
CA THR A 12 1.50 -15.41 1.06
C THR A 12 0.99 -14.52 -0.08
N SER A 13 -0.31 -14.37 -0.26
CA SER A 13 -0.86 -13.42 -1.25
C SER A 13 -0.56 -11.96 -0.88
N LEU A 14 -0.59 -11.63 0.41
CA LEU A 14 -0.08 -10.34 0.89
C LEU A 14 1.43 -10.21 0.61
N ALA A 15 2.23 -11.24 0.93
CA ALA A 15 3.69 -11.27 0.70
C ALA A 15 4.09 -11.06 -0.77
N VAL A 16 3.33 -11.60 -1.72
CA VAL A 16 3.59 -11.41 -3.17
C VAL A 16 3.22 -10.01 -3.65
N LEU A 17 2.28 -9.32 -2.98
CA LEU A 17 2.06 -7.88 -3.18
C LEU A 17 3.19 -7.02 -2.58
N PHE A 18 3.93 -7.53 -1.58
CA PHE A 18 5.05 -6.83 -0.96
C PHE A 18 6.35 -6.86 -1.79
N SER A 19 6.50 -7.76 -2.75
CA SER A 19 7.76 -7.94 -3.51
C SER A 19 7.83 -7.17 -4.84
N ALA A 20 6.78 -6.47 -5.27
CA ALA A 20 6.74 -5.87 -6.61
C ALA A 20 7.33 -4.47 -6.74
N ASN A 21 7.63 -3.74 -5.65
CA ASN A 21 8.18 -2.37 -5.76
C ASN A 21 9.27 -2.08 -4.72
N VAL A 22 10.31 -2.93 -4.67
CA VAL A 22 11.59 -2.52 -4.11
C VAL A 22 12.44 -1.98 -5.26
N PHE A 23 11.93 -0.95 -5.94
CA PHE A 23 12.80 -0.06 -6.70
C PHE A 23 13.45 0.83 -5.64
N ALA A 24 14.77 0.97 -5.67
CA ALA A 24 15.50 1.85 -4.77
C ALA A 24 14.84 3.25 -4.80
N GLY A 25 14.03 3.56 -3.77
CA GLY A 25 13.35 4.84 -3.62
C GLY A 25 11.86 4.89 -3.53
N THR A 26 11.21 3.74 -3.56
CA THR A 26 9.78 3.66 -3.36
C THR A 26 9.47 3.10 -1.97
N SER A 27 8.73 3.88 -1.18
CA SER A 27 8.09 3.47 0.06
C SER A 27 6.60 3.19 -0.19
N THR A 28 5.97 2.36 0.63
CA THR A 28 4.53 2.09 0.53
C THR A 28 3.82 2.65 1.74
N TRP A 29 2.85 3.53 1.52
CA TRP A 29 1.94 4.00 2.56
C TRP A 29 0.69 3.13 2.55
N ILE A 30 0.22 2.69 3.72
CA ILE A 30 -1.02 1.92 3.87
C ILE A 30 -1.87 2.62 4.91
N GLY A 31 -3.14 2.87 4.59
CA GLY A 31 -4.03 3.51 5.53
C GLY A 31 -5.49 3.52 5.11
N TYR A 32 -6.30 3.97 6.06
CA TYR A 32 -7.72 4.18 5.88
C TYR A 32 -7.96 5.53 5.18
N ALA A 33 -8.77 5.53 4.12
CA ALA A 33 -9.15 6.72 3.37
C ALA A 33 -10.55 6.57 2.77
N ARG A 34 -11.22 7.71 2.52
CA ARG A 34 -12.56 7.77 1.91
C ARG A 34 -12.54 7.56 0.40
N GLY A 35 -11.37 7.67 -0.23
CA GLY A 35 -11.18 7.53 -1.67
C GLY A 35 -9.69 7.62 -2.03
N VAL A 36 -9.40 7.48 -3.33
CA VAL A 36 -8.03 7.53 -3.87
C VAL A 36 -7.37 8.88 -3.61
N ASP A 37 -8.10 9.99 -3.73
CA ASP A 37 -7.56 11.33 -3.48
C ASP A 37 -7.21 11.57 -2.00
N ASP A 38 -8.12 11.20 -1.07
CA ASP A 38 -7.86 11.26 0.38
C ASP A 38 -6.69 10.35 0.79
N ALA A 39 -6.55 9.17 0.15
CA ALA A 39 -5.41 8.29 0.37
C ALA A 39 -4.10 8.94 -0.09
N ALA A 40 -4.10 9.58 -1.26
CA ALA A 40 -2.94 10.28 -1.78
C ALA A 40 -2.53 11.47 -0.88
N ASP A 41 -3.49 12.25 -0.39
CA ASP A 41 -3.21 13.39 0.49
C ASP A 41 -2.66 12.95 1.85
N ARG A 42 -3.21 11.87 2.42
CA ARG A 42 -2.68 11.26 3.65
C ARG A 42 -1.27 10.70 3.44
N ALA A 43 -1.00 10.06 2.31
CA ALA A 43 0.32 9.56 1.96
C ALA A 43 1.33 10.71 1.77
N ARG A 44 0.93 11.84 1.15
CA ARG A 44 1.76 13.06 1.06
C ARG A 44 2.05 13.67 2.43
N ALA A 45 1.04 13.74 3.30
CA ALA A 45 1.21 14.27 4.65
C ALA A 45 2.17 13.41 5.49
N ALA A 46 2.13 12.08 5.33
CA ALA A 46 3.05 11.16 5.99
C ALA A 46 4.48 11.21 5.42
N HIS A 47 4.63 11.60 4.15
CA HIS A 47 5.91 11.64 3.43
C HIS A 47 6.14 12.99 2.74
N PRO A 48 6.41 14.07 3.51
CA PRO A 48 6.46 15.45 2.99
C PRO A 48 7.56 15.69 1.94
N ASN A 49 8.63 14.89 1.95
CA ASN A 49 9.76 14.99 1.02
C ASN A 49 9.68 13.98 -0.14
N SER A 50 8.48 13.46 -0.40
CA SER A 50 8.23 12.42 -1.40
C SER A 50 7.04 12.82 -2.28
N TRP A 51 6.83 12.11 -3.39
CA TRP A 51 5.63 12.26 -4.21
C TRP A 51 4.88 10.93 -4.30
N VAL A 52 3.55 10.99 -4.34
CA VAL A 52 2.71 9.79 -4.46
C VAL A 52 2.60 9.43 -5.93
N HIS A 53 3.07 8.24 -6.29
CA HIS A 53 3.05 7.73 -7.66
C HIS A 53 1.70 7.15 -8.05
N SER A 54 1.15 6.31 -7.19
CA SER A 54 -0.16 5.70 -7.41
C SER A 54 -0.77 5.27 -6.09
N CYS A 55 -2.10 5.22 -6.04
CA CYS A 55 -2.86 4.71 -4.91
C CYS A 55 -3.89 3.72 -5.43
N LYS A 56 -4.08 2.61 -4.72
CA LYS A 56 -5.09 1.59 -5.05
C LYS A 56 -5.76 1.07 -3.80
N ASN A 57 -7.02 0.68 -3.93
CA ASN A 57 -7.70 -0.03 -2.86
C ASN A 57 -7.09 -1.44 -2.71
N VAL A 58 -6.86 -1.88 -1.48
CA VAL A 58 -6.17 -3.14 -1.17
C VAL A 58 -7.11 -4.34 -1.16
N SER A 59 -8.40 -4.11 -0.91
CA SER A 59 -9.39 -5.18 -0.79
C SER A 59 -10.81 -4.69 -1.04
N VAL A 60 -11.54 -5.40 -1.90
CA VAL A 60 -12.96 -5.17 -2.14
C VAL A 60 -13.80 -5.30 -0.86
N SER A 61 -13.34 -6.14 0.09
CA SER A 61 -13.99 -6.34 1.39
C SER A 61 -13.72 -5.20 2.39
N ALA A 62 -12.74 -4.34 2.10
CA ALA A 62 -12.39 -3.17 2.90
C ALA A 62 -12.26 -1.95 1.96
N PRO A 63 -13.39 -1.37 1.50
CA PRO A 63 -13.39 -0.29 0.49
C PRO A 63 -12.70 1.00 0.96
N TRP A 64 -12.43 1.11 2.26
CA TRP A 64 -11.71 2.20 2.89
C TRP A 64 -10.20 1.96 3.04
N LEU A 65 -9.68 0.77 2.75
CA LEU A 65 -8.26 0.46 2.91
C LEU A 65 -7.51 0.70 1.59
N TYR A 66 -6.55 1.60 1.62
CA TYR A 66 -5.74 1.98 0.45
C TYR A 66 -4.26 1.73 0.70
N THR A 67 -3.57 1.40 -0.38
CA THR A 67 -2.11 1.35 -0.46
C THR A 67 -1.65 2.34 -1.52
N CYS A 68 -0.67 3.15 -1.17
CA CYS A 68 -0.08 4.16 -2.05
C CYS A 68 1.41 3.90 -2.20
N THR A 69 1.88 3.91 -3.44
CA THR A 69 3.31 3.92 -3.75
C THR A 69 3.82 5.35 -3.67
N VAL A 70 4.80 5.57 -2.80
CA VAL A 70 5.41 6.86 -2.50
C VAL A 70 6.85 6.83 -2.95
N VAL A 71 7.28 7.80 -3.75
CA VAL A 71 8.62 7.87 -4.30
C VAL A 71 9.35 9.04 -3.62
N SER A 72 10.44 8.74 -2.93
CA SER A 72 11.24 9.75 -2.24
C SER A 72 11.96 10.65 -3.24
N ARG A 73 12.01 11.97 -2.98
CA ARG A 73 12.75 12.91 -3.84
C ARG A 73 14.27 12.85 -3.66
N ASN A 74 14.76 12.16 -2.63
CA ASN A 74 16.17 12.09 -2.27
C ASN A 74 17.01 11.08 -3.08
N TYR A 75 16.56 10.70 -4.28
CA TYR A 75 17.30 9.84 -5.21
C TYR A 75 18.13 10.66 -6.20
N ASN A 76 18.85 11.65 -5.68
CA ASN A 76 19.78 12.47 -6.46
C ASN A 76 21.19 12.31 -5.90
#